data_AF-A0A8T3V0N6-F1
#
_entry.id   AF-A0A8T3V0N6-F1
#
_cell.length_a   1.000
_cell.length_b   1.000
_cell.length_c   1.000
_cell.angle_alpha   90.00
_cell.angle_beta   90.00
_cell.angle_gamma   90.00
#
_symmetry.space_group_name_H-M   'P 1'
#
loop_
_entity.id
_entity.type
_entity.pdbx_description
1 polymer ?
#
loop_
_entity_poly.entity_id
_entity_poly.type
_entity_poly.pdbx_seq_one_letter_code
_entity_poly.pdbx_strand_id
1 'polypeptide(L)'
;MEANKISGILSIILGLIFIIFPIFSSGVVSIIIGISLLFFGIALVLAGFTASNIIIGILAIIFGLLFMFNIDALSFILGLQFYIIGIIILLAGILGLFSDTQTSKLASVLMIILGIVSFILGGFSLGQPLFAAILIGIALIIQGIRLYLE
;
A
#
# COMPACT_ATOMS: atom_id res chain seq x y z
N MET A 1 -7.54 -0.31 25.12
CA MET A 1 -6.14 -0.72 25.41
C MET A 1 -5.81 -2.09 24.85
N GLU A 2 -6.57 -3.16 25.17
CA GLU A 2 -6.28 -4.52 24.65
C GLU A 2 -6.47 -4.68 23.13
N ALA A 3 -7.50 -4.04 22.56
CA ALA A 3 -7.75 -4.08 21.11
C ALA A 3 -6.61 -3.47 20.26
N ASN A 4 -5.93 -2.44 20.78
CA ASN A 4 -4.79 -1.82 20.09
C ASN A 4 -3.58 -2.76 20.07
N LYS A 5 -3.33 -3.49 21.16
CA LYS A 5 -2.24 -4.47 21.24
C LYS A 5 -2.48 -5.66 20.31
N ILE A 6 -3.71 -6.18 20.25
CA ILE A 6 -4.08 -7.26 19.32
C ILE A 6 -3.94 -6.80 17.87
N SER A 7 -4.44 -5.61 17.54
CA SER A 7 -4.28 -4.99 16.22
C SER A 7 -2.81 -4.75 15.84
N GLY A 8 -1.99 -4.36 16.82
CA GLY A 8 -0.55 -4.18 16.66
C GLY A 8 0.17 -5.49 16.32
N ILE A 9 -0.10 -6.55 17.06
CA ILE A 9 0.44 -7.89 16.79
C ILE A 9 0.00 -8.40 15.41
N LEU A 10 -1.29 -8.25 15.07
CA LEU A 10 -1.79 -8.60 13.73
C LEU A 10 -1.05 -7.84 12.63
N SER A 11 -0.85 -6.53 12.80
CA SER A 11 -0.15 -5.69 11.83
C SER A 11 1.32 -6.12 11.66
N ILE A 12 2.01 -6.49 12.75
CA ILE A 12 3.38 -7.03 12.68
C ILE A 12 3.42 -8.35 11.91
N ILE A 13 2.51 -9.29 12.22
CA ILE A 13 2.43 -10.59 11.55
C ILE A 13 2.14 -10.40 10.07
N LEU A 14 1.16 -9.55 9.75
CA LEU A 14 0.81 -9.24 8.37
C LEU A 14 1.98 -8.60 7.64
N GLY A 15 2.70 -7.69 8.29
CA GLY A 15 3.90 -7.06 7.72
C GLY A 15 5.02 -8.06 7.42
N LEU A 16 5.28 -9.02 8.31
CA LEU A 16 6.24 -10.10 8.07
C LEU A 16 5.82 -11.00 6.91
N ILE A 17 4.53 -11.35 6.81
CA ILE A 17 4.00 -12.11 5.67
C ILE A 17 4.24 -11.35 4.37
N PHE A 18 3.93 -10.06 4.34
CA PHE A 18 4.14 -9.21 3.15
C PHE A 18 5.62 -9.03 2.76
N ILE A 19 6.57 -9.21 3.68
CA ILE A 19 8.01 -9.23 3.33
C ILE A 19 8.42 -10.60 2.81
N ILE A 20 7.99 -11.67 3.47
CA ILE A 20 8.47 -13.03 3.22
C ILE A 20 7.84 -13.65 1.97
N PHE A 21 6.52 -13.50 1.79
CA PHE A 21 5.78 -14.18 0.71
C PHE A 21 6.21 -13.77 -0.72
N PRO A 22 6.41 -12.48 -1.01
CA PRO A 22 6.80 -12.05 -2.36
C PRO A 22 8.18 -12.53 -2.78
N ILE A 23 9.07 -12.85 -1.82
CA ILE A 23 10.41 -13.41 -2.09
C ILE A 23 10.28 -14.80 -2.73
N PHE A 24 9.22 -15.55 -2.41
CA PHE A 24 8.99 -16.88 -2.98
C PHE A 24 8.37 -16.83 -4.37
N SER A 25 7.41 -15.92 -4.63
CA SER A 25 6.84 -15.70 -5.96
C SER A 25 5.93 -14.47 -6.01
N SER A 26 6.23 -13.52 -6.90
CA SER A 26 5.35 -12.40 -7.25
C SER A 26 4.00 -12.86 -7.81
N GLY A 27 3.96 -14.01 -8.49
CA GLY A 27 2.74 -14.59 -9.03
C GLY A 27 1.80 -15.09 -7.93
N VAL A 28 2.34 -15.76 -6.90
CA VAL A 28 1.55 -16.22 -5.75
C VAL A 28 0.93 -15.04 -5.01
N VAL A 29 1.68 -13.95 -4.82
CA VAL A 29 1.17 -12.72 -4.20
C VAL A 29 0.03 -12.12 -5.03
N SER A 30 0.19 -12.05 -6.35
CA SER A 30 -0.84 -11.54 -7.26
C SER A 30 -2.14 -12.36 -7.18
N ILE A 31 -2.02 -13.69 -7.11
CA ILE A 31 -3.16 -14.59 -6.96
C ILE A 31 -3.85 -14.40 -5.59
N ILE A 32 -3.09 -14.29 -4.50
CA ILE A 32 -3.64 -14.10 -3.15
C ILE A 32 -4.39 -12.75 -3.05
N ILE A 33 -3.80 -11.68 -3.58
CA ILE A 33 -4.43 -10.37 -3.63
C ILE A 33 -5.70 -10.43 -4.50
N GLY A 34 -5.62 -11.09 -5.66
CA GLY A 34 -6.75 -11.30 -6.56
C GLY A 34 -7.92 -12.04 -5.91
N ILE A 35 -7.65 -13.15 -5.22
CA ILE A 35 -8.64 -13.93 -4.47
C ILE A 35 -9.24 -13.12 -3.32
N SER A 36 -8.41 -12.35 -2.61
CA SER A 36 -8.86 -11.49 -1.51
C SER A 36 -9.83 -10.41 -1.99
N LEU A 37 -9.53 -9.78 -3.14
CA LEU A 37 -10.41 -8.80 -3.80
C LEU A 37 -11.70 -9.41 -4.33
N LEU A 38 -11.65 -10.63 -4.87
CA LEU A 38 -12.83 -11.40 -5.27
C LEU A 38 -13.79 -11.60 -4.09
N PHE A 39 -13.31 -12.15 -2.98
CA PHE A 39 -14.14 -12.38 -1.79
C PHE A 39 -14.65 -11.09 -1.17
N PHE A 40 -13.80 -10.05 -1.11
CA PHE A 40 -14.20 -8.73 -0.64
C PHE A 40 -15.32 -8.12 -1.50
N GLY A 41 -15.19 -8.23 -2.83
CA GLY A 41 -16.19 -7.72 -3.75
C GLY A 41 -17.51 -8.47 -3.68
N ILE A 42 -17.47 -9.81 -3.59
CA ILE A 42 -18.67 -10.64 -3.37
C ILE A 42 -19.35 -10.24 -2.06
N ALA A 43 -18.59 -10.09 -0.96
CA ALA A 43 -19.13 -9.69 0.33
C ALA A 43 -19.81 -8.32 0.27
N LEU A 44 -19.22 -7.34 -0.43
CA LEU A 44 -19.82 -6.01 -0.62
C LEU A 44 -21.12 -6.04 -1.44
N VAL A 45 -21.14 -6.81 -2.54
CA VAL A 45 -22.34 -6.97 -3.36
C VAL A 45 -23.46 -7.63 -2.55
N LEU A 46 -23.15 -8.68 -1.78
CA LEU A 46 -24.11 -9.38 -0.93
C LEU A 46 -24.59 -8.51 0.24
N ALA A 47 -23.73 -7.66 0.80
CA ALA A 47 -24.11 -6.73 1.86
C ALA A 47 -25.13 -5.68 1.35
N GLY A 48 -25.08 -5.27 0.07
CA GLY A 48 -26.21 -4.64 -0.64
C GLY A 48 -26.75 -3.31 -0.09
N PHE A 49 -26.17 -2.74 0.97
CA PHE A 49 -26.77 -1.62 1.70
C PHE A 49 -26.81 -0.29 0.92
N THR A 50 -25.97 -0.12 -0.11
CA THR A 50 -25.92 1.10 -0.93
C THR A 50 -25.48 0.79 -2.37
N ALA A 51 -25.86 1.64 -3.34
CA ALA A 51 -25.37 1.54 -4.73
C ALA A 51 -23.83 1.63 -4.82
N SER A 52 -23.21 2.41 -3.93
CA SER A 52 -21.74 2.50 -3.82
C SER A 52 -21.12 1.14 -3.50
N ASN A 53 -21.67 0.40 -2.54
CA ASN A 53 -21.15 -0.92 -2.17
C ASN A 53 -21.22 -1.92 -3.32
N ILE A 54 -22.29 -1.89 -4.11
CA ILE A 54 -22.44 -2.76 -5.29
C ILE A 54 -21.40 -2.39 -6.36
N ILE A 55 -21.24 -1.10 -6.66
CA ILE A 55 -20.27 -0.63 -7.66
C ILE A 55 -18.84 -0.97 -7.24
N ILE A 56 -18.47 -0.66 -5.99
CA ILE A 56 -17.15 -0.98 -5.45
C ILE A 56 -16.95 -2.50 -5.43
N GLY A 57 -17.96 -3.27 -5.08
CA GLY A 57 -17.89 -4.73 -5.05
C GLY A 57 -17.67 -5.33 -6.44
N ILE A 58 -18.37 -4.84 -7.47
CA ILE A 58 -18.16 -5.26 -8.86
C ILE A 58 -16.76 -4.89 -9.33
N LEU A 59 -16.29 -3.67 -9.05
CA LEU A 59 -14.94 -3.24 -9.39
C LEU A 59 -13.89 -4.13 -8.70
N ALA A 60 -14.07 -4.44 -7.42
CA ALA A 60 -13.19 -5.33 -6.67
C ALA A 60 -13.13 -6.73 -7.28
N ILE A 61 -14.26 -7.28 -7.74
CA ILE A 61 -14.30 -8.57 -8.45
C ILE A 61 -13.49 -8.50 -9.76
N ILE A 62 -13.70 -7.44 -10.56
CA ILE A 62 -13.00 -7.26 -11.85
C ILE A 62 -11.48 -7.14 -11.63
N PHE A 63 -11.05 -6.27 -10.72
CA PHE A 63 -9.63 -6.11 -10.39
C PHE A 63 -9.04 -7.38 -9.74
N GLY A 64 -9.84 -8.09 -8.94
CA GLY A 64 -9.44 -9.37 -8.36
C GLY A 64 -9.11 -10.41 -9.44
N LEU A 65 -9.97 -10.57 -10.44
CA LEU A 65 -9.71 -11.44 -11.59
C LEU A 65 -8.51 -10.95 -12.41
N LEU A 66 -8.41 -9.64 -12.65
CA LEU A 66 -7.31 -9.03 -13.39
C LEU A 66 -5.95 -9.37 -12.75
N PHE A 67 -5.81 -9.22 -11.43
CA PHE A 67 -4.58 -9.56 -10.72
C PHE A 67 -4.30 -11.05 -10.67
N MET A 68 -5.33 -11.90 -10.67
CA MET A 68 -5.15 -13.34 -10.65
C MET A 68 -4.56 -13.88 -11.96
N PHE A 69 -4.90 -13.26 -13.10
CA PHE A 69 -4.46 -13.70 -14.43
C PHE A 69 -3.37 -12.84 -15.05
N ASN A 70 -3.10 -11.65 -14.52
CA ASN A 70 -2.10 -10.73 -15.04
C ASN A 70 -1.28 -10.08 -13.90
N ILE A 71 -0.08 -10.61 -13.69
CA ILE A 71 0.87 -10.13 -12.66
C ILE A 71 1.35 -8.70 -12.96
N ASP A 72 1.44 -8.34 -14.25
CA ASP A 72 1.88 -7.01 -14.67
C ASP A 72 0.87 -5.94 -14.29
N ALA A 73 -0.42 -6.30 -14.21
CA ALA A 73 -1.47 -5.38 -13.80
C ALA A 73 -1.31 -4.93 -12.33
N LEU A 74 -0.93 -5.85 -11.44
CA LEU A 74 -0.65 -5.51 -10.04
C LEU A 74 0.60 -4.63 -9.94
N SER A 75 1.65 -4.99 -10.69
CA SER A 75 2.91 -4.24 -10.77
C SER A 75 2.68 -2.80 -11.26
N PHE A 76 1.84 -2.63 -12.28
CA PHE A 76 1.44 -1.33 -12.81
C PHE A 76 0.69 -0.48 -11.79
N ILE A 77 -0.32 -1.04 -11.12
CA ILE A 77 -1.12 -0.29 -10.13
C ILE A 77 -0.26 0.15 -8.95
N LEU A 78 0.62 -0.72 -8.46
CA LEU A 78 1.54 -0.38 -7.37
C LEU A 78 2.55 0.68 -7.80
N GLY A 79 3.11 0.56 -9.01
CA GLY A 79 4.01 1.58 -9.58
C GLY A 79 3.31 2.94 -9.73
N LEU A 80 2.09 2.95 -10.26
CA LEU A 80 1.27 4.15 -10.39
C LEU A 80 1.00 4.80 -9.02
N GLN A 81 0.70 3.99 -8.00
CA GLN A 81 0.48 4.48 -6.65
C GLN A 81 1.75 5.13 -6.06
N PHE A 82 2.92 4.52 -6.23
CA PHE A 82 4.19 5.13 -5.81
C PHE A 82 4.51 6.43 -6.54
N TYR A 83 4.17 6.54 -7.82
CA TYR A 83 4.31 7.80 -8.55
C TYR A 83 3.36 8.89 -8.02
N ILE A 84 2.08 8.57 -7.80
CA ILE A 84 1.11 9.54 -7.26
C ILE A 84 1.54 10.01 -5.86
N ILE A 85 1.87 9.07 -4.96
CA ILE A 85 2.34 9.39 -3.61
C ILE A 85 3.64 10.21 -3.68
N GLY A 86 4.57 9.80 -4.54
CA GLY A 86 5.83 10.50 -4.75
C GLY A 86 5.62 11.96 -5.17
N ILE A 87 4.74 12.21 -6.14
CA ILE A 87 4.38 13.57 -6.59
C ILE A 87 3.80 14.38 -5.43
N ILE A 88 2.82 13.84 -4.69
CA ILE A 88 2.15 14.55 -3.60
C ILE A 88 3.15 14.94 -2.50
N ILE A 89 4.00 14.00 -2.07
CA ILE A 89 4.99 14.25 -1.01
C ILE A 89 6.05 15.25 -1.50
N LEU A 90 6.49 15.14 -2.75
CA LEU A 90 7.47 16.05 -3.33
C LEU A 90 6.93 17.48 -3.41
N LEU A 91 5.68 17.65 -3.85
CA LEU A 91 5.00 18.96 -3.83
C LEU A 91 4.84 19.51 -2.42
N ALA A 92 4.42 18.68 -1.45
CA ALA A 92 4.30 19.08 -0.05
C ALA A 92 5.65 19.53 0.53
N GLY A 93 6.73 18.81 0.20
CA GLY A 93 8.09 19.18 0.56
C GLY A 93 8.54 20.50 -0.07
N ILE A 94 8.29 20.72 -1.37
CA ILE A 94 8.61 21.99 -2.03
C ILE A 94 7.87 23.16 -1.35
N LEU A 95 6.56 23.03 -1.12
CA LEU A 95 5.76 24.06 -0.46
C LEU A 95 6.26 24.35 0.96
N GLY A 96 6.66 23.32 1.69
CA GLY A 96 7.16 23.45 3.05
C GLY A 96 8.54 24.13 3.15
N LEU A 97 9.36 24.15 2.10
CA LEU A 97 10.62 24.91 2.09
C LEU A 97 10.39 26.43 2.18
N PHE A 98 9.24 26.90 1.71
CA PHE A 98 8.81 28.30 1.79
C PHE A 98 8.14 28.66 3.11
N SER A 99 8.04 27.74 4.06
CA SER A 99 7.49 27.99 5.40
C SER A 99 8.48 28.74 6.30
N ASP A 100 7.96 29.63 7.15
CA ASP A 100 8.74 30.49 8.03
C ASP A 100 9.37 29.78 9.25
N THR A 101 9.01 28.52 9.52
CA THR A 101 9.55 27.79 10.68
C THR A 101 10.78 26.95 10.31
N GLN A 102 11.85 26.98 11.10
CA GLN A 102 13.06 26.17 10.80
C GLN A 102 12.79 24.66 10.87
N THR A 103 11.94 24.22 11.80
CA THR A 103 11.52 22.81 11.95
C THR A 103 10.73 22.32 10.73
N SER A 104 9.98 23.18 10.06
CA SER A 104 9.28 22.80 8.83
C SER A 104 10.25 22.64 7.65
N LYS A 105 11.36 23.39 7.60
CA LYS A 105 12.36 23.26 6.51
C LYS A 105 13.06 21.91 6.50
N LEU A 106 13.46 21.40 7.67
CA LEU A 106 14.11 20.09 7.76
C LEU A 106 13.14 18.96 7.39
N ALA A 107 11.90 19.01 7.89
CA ALA A 107 10.84 18.09 7.49
C ALA A 107 10.55 18.16 5.98
N SER A 108 10.64 19.35 5.39
CA SER A 108 10.42 19.58 3.96
C SER A 108 11.50 18.95 3.09
N VAL A 109 12.77 19.07 3.49
CA VAL A 109 13.88 18.38 2.81
C VAL A 109 13.69 16.86 2.88
N LEU A 110 13.31 16.33 4.06
CA LEU A 110 13.02 14.90 4.21
C LEU A 110 11.86 14.45 3.33
N MET A 111 10.79 15.24 3.22
CA MET A 111 9.67 14.96 2.32
C MET A 111 10.12 14.94 0.86
N ILE A 112 10.93 15.89 0.40
CA ILE A 112 11.46 15.89 -0.97
C ILE A 112 12.27 14.61 -1.24
N ILE A 113 13.15 14.23 -0.31
CA ILE A 113 13.95 13.00 -0.42
C ILE A 113 13.02 11.77 -0.50
N LEU A 114 12.01 11.68 0.38
CA LEU A 114 11.02 10.61 0.35
C LEU A 114 10.22 10.57 -0.95
N GLY A 115 9.84 11.72 -1.51
CA GLY A 115 9.16 11.82 -2.79
C GLY A 115 10.01 11.29 -3.96
N ILE A 116 11.30 11.62 -3.98
CA ILE A 116 12.26 11.10 -4.97
C ILE A 116 12.43 9.59 -4.82
N VAL A 117 12.61 9.10 -3.58
CA VAL A 117 12.72 7.67 -3.29
C VAL A 117 11.45 6.94 -3.76
N SER A 118 10.26 7.49 -3.50
CA SER A 118 8.98 6.95 -3.97
C SER A 118 8.93 6.87 -5.50
N PHE A 119 9.43 7.88 -6.22
CA PHE A 119 9.52 7.85 -7.69
C PHE A 119 10.40 6.71 -8.21
N ILE A 120 11.57 6.52 -7.60
CA ILE A 120 12.49 5.44 -7.95
C ILE A 120 11.85 4.08 -7.71
N LEU A 121 11.17 3.92 -6.56
CA LEU A 121 10.44 2.71 -6.21
C LEU A 121 9.26 2.44 -7.14
N GLY A 122 8.58 3.49 -7.63
CA GLY A 122 7.55 3.37 -8.66
C GLY A 122 8.09 2.72 -9.95
N GLY A 123 9.28 3.15 -10.39
CA GLY A 123 9.96 2.56 -11.54
C GLY A 123 10.34 1.09 -11.31
N PHE A 124 10.89 0.76 -10.15
CA PHE A 124 11.22 -0.63 -9.81
C PHE A 124 9.98 -1.53 -9.65
N SER A 125 8.87 -0.97 -9.17
CA SER A 125 7.61 -1.71 -9.02
C SER A 125 7.01 -2.13 -10.36
N LEU A 126 7.33 -1.46 -11.47
CA LEU A 126 6.92 -1.87 -12.81
C LEU A 126 7.65 -3.13 -13.28
N GLY A 127 8.91 -3.33 -12.84
CA GLY A 127 9.69 -4.51 -13.17
C GLY A 127 9.40 -5.69 -12.26
N GLN A 128 9.18 -5.45 -10.97
CA GLN A 128 8.85 -6.48 -9.98
C GLN A 128 7.97 -5.90 -8.86
N PRO A 129 6.76 -6.45 -8.58
CA PRO A 129 5.89 -5.96 -7.51
C PRO A 129 6.43 -6.30 -6.11
N LEU A 130 7.52 -7.07 -6.05
CA LEU A 130 8.26 -7.43 -4.84
C LEU A 130 8.59 -6.21 -3.96
N PHE A 131 9.09 -5.13 -4.56
CA PHE A 131 9.52 -3.95 -3.81
C PHE A 131 8.37 -3.25 -3.09
N ALA A 132 7.20 -3.19 -3.75
CA ALA A 132 5.99 -2.64 -3.18
C ALA A 132 5.51 -3.43 -1.96
N ALA A 133 5.50 -4.76 -2.07
CA ALA A 133 5.07 -5.63 -0.99
C ALA A 133 6.00 -5.56 0.22
N ILE A 134 7.32 -5.48 0.00
CA ILE A 134 8.31 -5.26 1.08
C ILE A 134 8.06 -3.93 1.80
N LEU A 135 7.81 -2.84 1.06
CA LEU A 135 7.52 -1.52 1.65
C LEU A 135 6.24 -1.51 2.48
N ILE A 136 5.16 -2.11 1.95
CA ILE A 136 3.92 -2.29 2.70
C ILE A 136 4.19 -3.11 3.97
N GLY A 137 4.99 -4.17 3.87
CA GLY A 137 5.36 -5.00 5.00
C GLY A 137 6.13 -4.24 6.09
N ILE A 138 7.12 -3.44 5.70
CA ILE A 138 7.86 -2.55 6.61
C ILE A 138 6.92 -1.54 7.27
N ALA A 139 6.04 -0.91 6.50
CA ALA A 139 5.08 0.07 7.03
C ALA A 139 4.11 -0.56 8.06
N LEU A 140 3.62 -1.78 7.78
CA LEU A 140 2.76 -2.54 8.70
C LEU A 140 3.50 -2.92 10.00
N ILE A 141 4.77 -3.28 9.92
CA ILE A 141 5.60 -3.54 11.11
C ILE A 141 5.75 -2.27 11.95
N ILE A 142 6.11 -1.14 11.34
CA ILE A 142 6.26 0.15 12.05
C ILE A 142 4.95 0.55 12.74
N GLN A 143 3.83 0.48 12.00
CA GLN A 143 2.51 0.79 12.54
C GLN A 143 2.11 -0.17 13.66
N GLY A 144 2.42 -1.45 13.52
CA GLY A 144 2.13 -2.47 14.52
C GLY A 144 2.94 -2.28 15.81
N ILE A 145 4.22 -1.92 15.70
CA ILE A 145 5.07 -1.56 16.85
C ILE A 145 4.47 -0.34 17.57
N ARG A 146 4.07 0.70 16.82
CA ARG A 146 3.44 1.88 17.40
C ARG A 146 2.17 1.53 18.19
N LEU A 147 1.26 0.77 17.59
CA LEU A 147 -0.01 0.36 18.20
C LEU A 147 0.17 -0.56 19.43
N TYR A 148 1.28 -1.32 19.48
CA TYR A 148 1.60 -2.18 20.61
C TYR A 148 2.14 -1.40 21.81
N LEU A 149 2.82 -0.28 21.55
CA LEU A 149 3.41 0.59 22.56
C LEU A 149 2.44 1.64 23.12
N GLU A 150 1.35 1.95 22.41
CA GLU A 150 0.21 2.77 22.88
C GLU A 150 -0.78 1.98 23.77
#